data_AF-A0A4R6TC49-F1
#
_entry.id   AF-A0A4R6TC49-F1
#
_cell.length_a   1.000
_cell.length_b   1.000
_cell.length_c   1.000
_cell.angle_alpha   90.00
_cell.angle_beta   90.00
_cell.angle_gamma   90.00
#
_symmetry.space_group_name_H-M   'P 1'
#
loop_
_entity.id
_entity.type
_entity.pdbx_description
1 polymer ?
#
loop_
_entity_poly.entity_id
_entity_poly.type
_entity_poly.pdbx_seq_one_letter_code
_entity_poly.pdbx_strand_id
1 'polypeptide(L)' 'MKKQILNLGKALNKVEQKSFWGGFGSVDENDRCFCLIQKGGQFYAHYVDCYSTCPDGSDPLQY' A
#
# COMPACT_ATOMS: atom_id res chain seq x y z
N MET A 1 15.58 12.06 -35.45
CA MET A 1 14.88 12.26 -34.16
C MET A 1 15.92 12.20 -33.04
N LYS A 2 16.10 13.27 -32.25
CA LYS A 2 16.99 13.24 -31.09
C LYS A 2 16.34 12.36 -30.02
N LYS A 3 16.97 11.23 -29.68
CA LYS A 3 16.54 10.37 -28.57
C LYS A 3 16.82 11.15 -27.28
N GLN A 4 15.78 11.70 -26.65
CA GLN A 4 15.89 12.18 -25.29
C GLN A 4 16.08 10.94 -24.40
N ILE A 5 17.26 10.81 -23.80
CA ILE A 5 17.50 9.80 -22.78
C ILE A 5 16.67 10.25 -21.57
N LEU A 6 15.61 9.51 -21.24
CA LEU A 6 14.87 9.72 -20.01
C LEU A 6 15.85 9.62 -18.83
N ASN A 7 15.97 10.70 -18.06
CA ASN A 7 16.80 10.70 -16.86
C ASN A 7 15.97 10.11 -15.72
N LEU A 8 16.01 8.78 -15.57
CA LEU A 8 15.15 8.00 -14.66
C LEU A 8 15.55 8.09 -13.17
N GLY A 9 16.48 8.98 -12.82
CA GLY A 9 17.00 9.09 -11.46
C GLY A 9 17.91 7.92 -11.07
N LYS A 10 18.35 7.91 -9.81
CA LYS A 10 19.26 6.89 -9.26
C LYS A 10 18.44 5.68 -8.78
N ALA A 11 18.81 4.49 -9.23
CA ALA A 11 18.31 3.25 -8.65
C ALA A 11 18.89 3.05 -7.23
N LEU A 12 18.01 2.78 -6.26
CA LEU A 12 18.39 2.61 -4.86
C LEU A 12 18.82 1.18 -4.56
N ASN A 13 19.88 1.01 -3.76
CA ASN A 13 20.33 -0.31 -3.30
C ASN A 13 19.47 -0.84 -2.14
N LYS A 14 19.64 -2.12 -1.77
CA LYS A 14 18.85 -2.77 -0.70
C LYS A 14 18.93 -2.07 0.65
N VAL A 15 20.06 -1.43 0.97
CA VAL A 15 20.25 -0.70 2.23
C VAL A 15 19.48 0.61 2.19
N GLU A 16 19.60 1.36 1.09
CA GLU A 16 18.85 2.59 0.86
C GLU A 16 17.33 2.33 0.88
N GLN A 17 16.86 1.26 0.23
CA GLN A 17 15.44 0.89 0.25
C GLN A 17 14.92 0.57 1.67
N LYS A 18 15.74 -0.07 2.51
CA LYS A 18 15.35 -0.39 3.90
C LYS A 18 15.36 0.82 4.83
N SER A 19 16.02 1.92 4.43
CA SER A 19 16.04 3.15 5.22
C SER A 19 14.77 3.99 5.09
N PHE A 20 13.86 3.65 4.17
CA PHE A 20 12.53 4.25 4.14
C PHE A 20 11.67 3.63 5.23
N TRP A 21 11.44 4.39 6.28
CA TRP A 21 10.40 4.12 7.25
C TRP A 21 9.11 4.77 6.73
N GLY A 22 8.06 3.96 6.53
CA GLY A 22 6.73 4.50 6.29
C GLY A 22 6.27 5.35 7.47
N GLY A 23 5.37 6.30 7.24
CA GLY A 23 4.74 7.04 8.33
C GLY A 23 3.83 6.13 9.15
N PHE A 24 3.72 6.42 10.44
CA PHE A 24 2.60 5.94 11.25
C PHE A 24 1.42 6.89 10.99
N GLY A 25 0.41 6.43 10.26
CA GLY A 25 -0.85 7.15 10.15
C GLY A 25 -1.66 6.94 11.43
N SER A 26 -2.10 8.01 12.07
CA SER A 26 -3.27 7.93 12.94
C SER A 26 -4.49 7.86 12.04
N VAL A 27 -5.25 6.78 12.14
CA VAL A 27 -6.58 6.71 11.51
C VAL A 27 -7.60 7.40 12.40
N ASP A 28 -8.45 8.22 11.79
CA ASP A 28 -9.63 8.83 12.41
C ASP A 28 -10.86 7.94 12.18
N GLU A 29 -11.93 8.12 12.96
CA GLU A 29 -13.17 7.33 12.90
C GLU A 29 -13.91 7.45 11.57
N ASN A 30 -13.52 8.41 10.73
CA ASN A 30 -14.06 8.62 9.39
C ASN A 30 -13.13 8.13 8.27
N ASP A 31 -11.96 7.59 8.62
CA ASP A 31 -11.00 7.12 7.63
C ASP A 31 -11.41 5.79 7.01
N ARG A 32 -11.11 5.68 5.72
CA ARG A 32 -11.32 4.45 4.96
C ARG A 32 -10.00 3.75 4.75
N CYS A 33 -9.93 2.50 5.18
CA CYS A 33 -8.78 1.63 4.98
C CYS A 33 -9.06 0.64 3.83
N PHE A 34 -8.00 0.03 3.31
CA PHE A 34 -8.13 -0.95 2.24
C PHE A 34 -7.74 -2.35 2.72
N CYS A 35 -8.59 -3.31 2.39
CA CYS A 35 -8.35 -4.73 2.55
C CYS A 35 -7.95 -5.32 1.19
N LEU A 36 -6.98 -6.22 1.18
CA LEU A 36 -6.61 -6.95 -0.03
C LEU A 36 -7.26 -8.34 -0.01
N ILE A 37 -8.41 -8.49 -0.67
CA ILE A 37 -9.19 -9.74 -0.64
C ILE A 37 -8.81 -10.62 -1.83
N GLN A 38 -8.53 -11.89 -1.57
CA GLN A 38 -8.31 -12.88 -2.63
C GLN A 38 -9.62 -13.57 -3.04
N LYS A 39 -10.00 -13.48 -4.31
CA LYS A 39 -11.16 -14.20 -4.88
C LYS A 39 -10.78 -14.81 -6.23
N GLY A 40 -10.93 -16.12 -6.36
CA GLY A 40 -10.62 -16.83 -7.61
C GLY A 40 -9.16 -16.69 -8.07
N GLY A 41 -8.21 -16.56 -7.13
CA GLY A 41 -6.78 -16.40 -7.44
C GLY A 41 -6.34 -14.97 -7.77
N GLN A 42 -7.26 -14.00 -7.78
CA GLN A 42 -6.95 -12.57 -7.98
C GLN A 42 -7.15 -11.80 -6.68
N PHE A 43 -6.34 -10.74 -6.48
CA PHE A 43 -6.45 -9.83 -5.35
C PHE A 43 -7.24 -8.57 -5.74
N TYR A 44 -8.14 -8.14 -4.87
CA TYR A 44 -8.97 -6.95 -5.07
C TYR A 44 -8.87 -6.04 -3.84
N ALA A 45 -8.75 -4.74 -4.08
CA ALA A 45 -8.86 -3.75 -3.01
C ALA A 45 -10.33 -3.58 -2.62
N HIS A 46 -10.64 -3.74 -1.34
CA HIS A 46 -11.94 -3.48 -0.76
C HIS A 46 -11.81 -2.42 0.33
N TYR A 47 -12.54 -1.32 0.20
CA TYR A 47 -12.42 -0.20 1.14
C TYR A 47 -13.43 -0.33 2.26
N VAL A 48 -12.94 -0.45 3.48
CA VAL A 48 -13.72 -0.56 4.72
C VAL A 48 -13.48 0.65 5.61
N ASP A 49 -14.31 0.81 6.63
CA ASP A 49 -13.99 1.68 7.75
C ASP A 49 -12.76 1.12 8.49
N CYS A 50 -11.78 1.97 8.83
CA CYS A 50 -10.54 1.53 9.47
C CYS A 50 -10.75 0.84 10.84
N TYR A 51 -11.87 1.09 11.51
CA TYR A 51 -12.24 0.43 12.77
C TYR A 51 -13.14 -0.79 12.58
N SER A 52 -13.46 -1.14 11.33
CA SER A 52 -14.22 -2.34 10.99
C SER A 52 -13.32 -3.48 10.55
N THR A 53 -13.87 -4.70 10.55
CA THR A 53 -13.16 -5.88 10.07
C THR A 53 -13.31 -6.02 8.56
N CYS A 54 -12.26 -6.46 7.87
CA CYS A 54 -12.33 -6.85 6.47
C CYS A 54 -13.32 -8.01 6.26
N PRO A 55 -13.89 -8.19 5.05
CA PRO A 55 -14.84 -9.28 4.77
C PRO A 55 -14.32 -10.70 5.01
N ASP A 56 -13.00 -10.89 5.03
CA ASP A 56 -12.33 -12.15 5.33
C ASP A 56 -11.94 -12.32 6.80
N GLY A 57 -12.28 -11.34 7.66
CA GLY A 57 -11.96 -11.34 9.08
C GLY A 57 -10.62 -10.68 9.44
N SER A 58 -9.85 -10.21 8.45
CA SER A 58 -8.57 -9.53 8.70
C SER A 58 -8.75 -8.10 9.22
N ASP A 59 -7.74 -7.59 9.93
CA ASP A 59 -7.67 -6.20 10.37
C ASP A 59 -7.13 -5.34 9.21
N PRO A 60 -7.87 -4.31 8.74
CA PRO A 60 -7.45 -3.47 7.62
C PRO A 60 -6.19 -2.64 7.90
N LEU A 61 -5.73 -2.56 9.16
CA LEU A 61 -4.52 -1.87 9.59
C LEU A 61 -3.32 -2.80 9.79
N GLN A 62 -3.53 -4.12 9.82
CA GLN A 62 -2.46 -5.10 9.95
C GLN A 62 -2.10 -5.67 8.57
N TYR A 63 -0.94 -5.24 8.06
CA TYR A 63 -0.29 -5.81 6.88
C TYR A 63 0.64 -6.97 7.23
#